data_AF-A0A4S8LRS0-F1
#
_entry.id   AF-A0A4S8LRS0-F1
#
_cell.length_a   1.000
_cell.length_b   1.000
_cell.length_c   1.000
_cell.angle_alpha   90.00
_cell.angle_beta   90.00
_cell.angle_gamma   90.00
#
_symmetry.space_group_name_H-M   'P 1'
#
loop_
_entity.id
_entity.type
_entity.pdbx_description
1 polymer ?
#
loop_
_entity_poly.entity_id
_entity_poly.type
_entity_poly.pdbx_seq_one_letter_code
_entity_poly.pdbx_strand_id
1 'polypeptide(L)'
;MSVSVELRASARAAYRNLYRAASLTFQGDKPVLTAFREKMRQDIVVVPSEPTAITGYVQHTNDIATFIRRNIVQGTRLARADSSASEPQEVWRLRLHEQTELGSNDSIKNLPPAKKSRSGATSEPVVPLDPQSTPRPMYYSALKRAHSQRSVPMLKEEDIEETFVRGRLDGGQSVNKTENNVQLLHKPTGIRVSCQESRSLALNRRLARRSLAEKLDQLANPGLSKEDMKKAKQRERERRRRKKAKKKALTKQKGESEGDS
;
A
#
# COMPACT_ATOMS: atom_id res chain seq x y z
N MET A 1 -18.44 26.77 23.61
CA MET A 1 -19.70 26.37 24.28
C MET A 1 -19.37 25.26 25.29
N SER A 2 -19.86 25.35 26.52
CA SER A 2 -19.57 24.33 27.55
C SER A 2 -20.39 23.07 27.31
N VAL A 3 -19.73 21.93 27.12
CA VAL A 3 -20.39 20.61 27.02
C VAL A 3 -21.21 20.33 28.28
N SER A 4 -22.48 19.95 28.13
CA SER A 4 -23.38 19.66 29.26
C SER A 4 -22.91 18.45 30.08
N VAL A 5 -23.24 18.45 31.38
CA VAL A 5 -22.87 17.37 32.30
C VAL A 5 -23.50 16.04 31.89
N GLU A 6 -24.73 16.08 31.37
CA GLU A 6 -25.46 14.91 30.86
C GLU A 6 -24.77 14.27 29.65
N LEU A 7 -24.32 15.08 28.68
CA LEU A 7 -23.59 14.58 27.51
C LEU A 7 -22.26 13.93 27.91
N ARG A 8 -21.56 14.52 28.89
CA ARG A 8 -20.34 13.91 29.46
C ARG A 8 -20.64 12.60 30.18
N ALA A 9 -21.75 12.52 30.92
CA ALA A 9 -22.15 11.29 31.60
C ALA A 9 -22.51 10.19 30.60
N SER A 10 -23.27 10.53 29.54
CA SER A 10 -23.63 9.63 28.45
C SER A 10 -22.40 9.09 27.70
N ALA A 11 -21.44 9.97 27.37
CA ALA A 11 -20.17 9.57 26.75
C ALA A 11 -19.37 8.60 27.63
N ARG A 12 -19.28 8.85 28.94
CA ARG A 12 -18.62 7.93 29.88
C ARG A 12 -19.35 6.59 29.97
N ALA A 13 -20.69 6.59 29.95
CA ALA A 13 -21.48 5.37 29.96
C ALA A 13 -21.23 4.52 28.71
N ALA A 14 -21.25 5.14 27.53
CA ALA A 14 -20.96 4.47 26.25
C ALA A 14 -19.53 3.89 26.21
N TYR A 15 -18.55 4.64 26.71
CA TYR A 15 -17.17 4.13 26.84
C TYR A 15 -17.09 2.89 27.73
N ARG A 16 -17.71 2.92 28.91
CA ARG A 16 -17.75 1.77 29.82
C ARG A 16 -18.47 0.59 29.18
N ASN A 17 -19.51 0.85 28.40
CA ASN A 17 -20.27 -0.16 27.67
C ASN A 17 -19.39 -0.88 26.63
N LEU A 18 -18.65 -0.13 25.82
CA LEU A 18 -17.71 -0.66 24.84
C LEU A 18 -16.53 -1.39 25.50
N TYR A 19 -16.00 -0.85 26.59
CA TYR A 19 -14.92 -1.49 27.35
C TYR A 19 -15.33 -2.86 27.90
N ARG A 20 -16.56 -2.96 28.45
CA ARG A 20 -17.12 -4.23 28.91
C ARG A 20 -17.37 -5.19 27.74
N ALA A 21 -17.90 -4.70 26.62
CA ALA A 21 -18.10 -5.48 25.41
C ALA A 21 -16.80 -6.16 24.95
N ALA A 22 -15.75 -5.36 24.75
CA ALA A 22 -14.45 -5.85 24.31
C ALA A 22 -13.82 -6.82 25.31
N SER A 23 -14.01 -6.59 26.61
CA SER A 23 -13.49 -7.48 27.65
C SER A 23 -14.15 -8.86 27.65
N LEU A 24 -15.44 -8.91 27.29
CA LEU A 24 -16.17 -10.16 27.13
C LEU A 24 -15.74 -10.89 25.85
N THR A 25 -15.70 -10.18 24.72
CA THR A 25 -15.45 -10.82 23.41
C THR A 25 -14.01 -11.26 23.19
N PHE A 26 -13.04 -10.52 23.73
CA PHE A 26 -11.62 -10.84 23.60
C PHE A 26 -11.05 -11.53 24.84
N GLN A 27 -11.90 -12.17 25.64
CA GLN A 27 -11.47 -12.90 26.83
C GLN A 27 -10.50 -14.00 26.44
N GLY A 28 -9.29 -13.99 27.02
CA GLY A 28 -8.23 -14.97 26.73
C GLY A 28 -7.33 -14.61 25.55
N ASP A 29 -7.61 -13.54 24.81
CA ASP A 29 -6.74 -12.98 23.78
C ASP A 29 -6.21 -11.61 24.24
N LYS A 30 -5.20 -11.66 25.14
CA LYS A 30 -4.63 -10.46 25.76
C LYS A 30 -4.08 -9.46 24.73
N PRO A 31 -3.31 -9.85 23.70
CA PRO A 31 -2.75 -8.91 22.73
C PRO A 31 -3.81 -8.10 21.98
N VAL A 32 -4.89 -8.77 21.52
CA VAL A 32 -5.97 -8.09 20.81
C VAL A 32 -6.74 -7.15 21.75
N LEU A 33 -7.01 -7.62 22.98
CA LEU A 33 -7.68 -6.81 24.00
C LEU A 33 -6.86 -5.57 24.40
N THR A 34 -5.53 -5.69 24.55
CA THR A 34 -4.66 -4.55 24.87
C THR A 34 -4.61 -3.54 23.73
N ALA A 35 -4.44 -4.00 22.49
CA ALA A 35 -4.41 -3.14 21.32
C ALA A 35 -5.75 -2.41 21.13
N PHE A 36 -6.88 -3.12 21.33
CA PHE A 36 -8.21 -2.52 21.26
C PHE A 36 -8.40 -1.43 22.32
N ARG A 37 -7.95 -1.67 23.56
CA ARG A 37 -7.99 -0.70 24.66
C ARG A 37 -7.09 0.52 24.42
N GLU A 38 -5.95 0.34 23.77
CA GLU A 38 -5.09 1.44 23.36
C GLU A 38 -5.77 2.30 22.30
N LYS A 39 -6.33 1.67 21.27
CA LYS A 39 -7.08 2.40 20.23
C LYS A 39 -8.25 3.18 20.81
N MET A 40 -9.08 2.57 21.66
CA MET A 40 -10.17 3.27 22.33
C MET A 40 -9.70 4.51 23.10
N ARG A 41 -8.54 4.42 23.78
CA ARG A 41 -7.96 5.56 24.50
C ARG A 41 -7.53 6.68 23.55
N GLN A 42 -6.90 6.33 22.43
CA GLN A 42 -6.47 7.30 21.41
C GLN A 42 -7.67 8.02 20.78
N ASP A 43 -8.73 7.29 20.43
CA ASP A 43 -9.91 7.85 19.77
C ASP A 43 -10.68 8.84 20.68
N ILE A 44 -10.60 8.70 22.01
CA ILE A 44 -11.29 9.59 22.97
C ILE A 44 -10.59 10.94 23.14
N VAL A 45 -9.27 11.01 22.93
CA VAL A 45 -8.52 12.27 23.01
C VAL A 45 -8.94 13.24 21.90
N VAL A 46 -9.56 12.74 20.83
CA VAL A 46 -9.94 13.51 19.63
C VAL A 46 -11.42 13.94 19.66
N VAL A 47 -12.16 13.74 20.77
CA VAL A 47 -13.60 14.04 20.80
C VAL A 47 -13.87 15.53 20.50
N PRO A 48 -14.70 15.87 19.50
CA PRO A 48 -15.00 17.25 19.12
C PRO A 48 -15.75 18.02 20.23
N SER A 49 -15.54 19.33 20.29
CA SER A 49 -16.19 20.19 21.31
C SER A 49 -17.68 20.45 21.04
N GLU A 50 -18.20 20.08 19.86
CA GLU A 50 -19.58 20.34 19.45
C GLU A 50 -20.57 19.30 20.03
N PRO A 51 -21.75 19.72 20.53
CA PRO A 51 -22.68 18.83 21.22
C PRO A 51 -23.28 17.75 20.30
N THR A 52 -23.58 18.07 19.05
CA THR A 52 -24.11 17.13 18.05
C THR A 52 -23.09 16.05 17.66
N ALA A 53 -21.81 16.41 17.64
CA ALA A 53 -20.73 15.47 17.37
C ALA A 53 -20.57 14.47 18.53
N ILE A 54 -20.72 14.94 19.78
CA ILE A 54 -20.67 14.07 20.97
C ILE A 54 -21.82 13.07 20.95
N THR A 55 -23.05 13.48 20.61
CA THR A 55 -24.18 12.56 20.53
C THR A 55 -23.98 11.51 19.44
N GLY A 56 -23.46 11.90 18.28
CA GLY A 56 -23.12 10.95 17.21
C GLY A 56 -22.05 9.95 17.64
N TYR A 57 -21.02 10.42 18.36
CA TYR A 57 -19.98 9.54 18.92
C TYR A 57 -20.54 8.55 19.95
N VAL A 58 -21.45 8.99 20.81
CA VAL A 58 -22.15 8.11 21.77
C VAL A 58 -22.93 7.02 21.06
N GLN A 59 -23.67 7.34 20.01
CA GLN A 59 -24.42 6.35 19.24
C GLN A 59 -23.45 5.35 18.59
N HIS A 60 -22.46 5.86 17.85
CA HIS A 60 -21.48 5.05 17.16
C HIS A 60 -20.70 4.10 18.11
N THR A 61 -20.32 4.56 19.30
CA THR A 61 -19.63 3.71 20.29
C THR A 61 -20.52 2.61 20.86
N ASN A 62 -21.81 2.89 21.05
CA ASN A 62 -22.79 1.86 21.43
C ASN A 62 -23.01 0.86 20.30
N ASP A 63 -23.05 1.30 19.04
CA ASP A 63 -23.19 0.42 17.87
C ASP A 63 -21.96 -0.49 17.70
N ILE A 64 -20.76 0.03 17.94
CA ILE A 64 -19.55 -0.83 17.98
C ILE A 64 -19.68 -1.86 19.11
N ALA A 65 -20.18 -1.45 20.29
CA ALA A 65 -20.32 -2.37 21.42
C ALA A 65 -21.34 -3.48 21.14
N THR A 66 -22.47 -3.18 20.48
CA THR A 66 -23.45 -4.19 20.06
C THR A 66 -22.88 -5.06 18.95
N PHE A 67 -22.20 -4.48 17.96
CA PHE A 67 -21.60 -5.20 16.86
C PHE A 67 -20.58 -6.23 17.35
N ILE A 68 -19.63 -5.81 18.19
CA ILE A 68 -18.60 -6.69 18.73
C ILE A 68 -19.24 -7.83 19.53
N ARG A 69 -20.22 -7.53 20.39
CA ARG A 69 -20.94 -8.56 21.18
C ARG A 69 -21.87 -9.45 20.36
N ARG A 70 -22.31 -9.09 19.16
CA ARG A 70 -23.24 -9.93 18.40
C ARG A 70 -22.56 -10.70 17.30
N ASN A 71 -21.55 -10.10 16.68
CA ASN A 71 -21.01 -10.56 15.40
C ASN A 71 -19.58 -11.14 15.51
N ILE A 72 -18.84 -10.87 16.57
CA ILE A 72 -17.45 -11.33 16.69
C ILE A 72 -17.36 -12.54 17.62
N VAL A 73 -16.80 -13.64 17.10
CA VAL A 73 -16.56 -14.90 17.82
C VAL A 73 -15.07 -15.22 17.75
N GLN A 74 -14.46 -15.60 18.87
CA GLN A 74 -13.07 -16.05 18.90
C GLN A 74 -12.97 -17.57 18.85
N GLY A 75 -12.08 -18.08 18.00
CA GLY A 75 -11.73 -19.50 17.95
C GLY A 75 -10.41 -19.76 18.69
N THR A 76 -10.40 -20.75 19.57
CA THR A 76 -9.16 -21.31 20.12
C THR A 76 -8.94 -22.71 19.59
N ARG A 77 -7.78 -22.93 18.98
CA ARG A 77 -7.36 -24.25 18.49
C ARG A 77 -7.17 -25.19 19.68
N LEU A 78 -7.91 -26.29 19.73
CA LEU A 78 -7.66 -27.37 20.69
C LEU A 78 -6.46 -28.17 20.17
N ALA A 79 -5.42 -28.35 20.99
CA ALA A 79 -4.33 -29.25 20.62
C ALA A 79 -4.88 -30.69 20.55
N ARG A 80 -4.46 -31.42 19.51
CA ARG A 80 -4.84 -32.81 19.20
C ARG A 80 -4.84 -33.69 20.47
N ALA A 81 -6.01 -34.26 20.79
CA ALA A 81 -6.05 -35.55 21.45
C ALA A 81 -5.96 -36.62 20.34
N ASP A 82 -5.07 -37.58 20.56
CA ASP A 82 -4.94 -38.85 19.85
C ASP A 82 -4.09 -38.83 18.55
N SER A 83 -2.85 -39.27 18.73
CA SER A 83 -1.80 -39.48 17.73
C SER A 83 -2.01 -40.74 16.86
N SER A 84 -3.24 -41.20 16.63
CA SER A 84 -3.53 -42.48 15.97
C SER A 84 -4.41 -42.39 14.71
N ALA A 85 -4.90 -41.21 14.31
CA ALA A 85 -5.68 -41.03 13.08
C ALA A 85 -4.83 -40.41 11.94
N SER A 86 -4.93 -41.00 10.74
CA SER A 86 -4.09 -40.76 9.56
C SER A 86 -4.22 -39.38 8.90
N GLU A 87 -5.10 -38.49 9.37
CA GLU A 87 -5.14 -37.08 8.95
C GLU A 87 -5.21 -36.10 10.13
N PRO A 88 -4.45 -34.99 10.12
CA PRO A 88 -4.58 -33.92 11.10
C PRO A 88 -5.87 -33.14 10.95
N GLN A 89 -6.94 -33.61 11.59
CA GLN A 89 -8.13 -32.77 11.77
C GLN A 89 -7.87 -31.73 12.87
N GLU A 90 -7.75 -30.46 12.48
CA GLU A 90 -7.64 -29.34 13.42
C GLU A 90 -9.01 -29.07 14.06
N VAL A 91 -9.14 -29.36 15.36
CA VAL A 91 -10.36 -29.07 16.12
C VAL A 91 -10.27 -27.66 16.71
N TRP A 92 -11.27 -26.83 16.40
CA TRP A 92 -11.37 -25.46 16.90
C TRP A 92 -12.54 -25.35 17.88
N ARG A 93 -12.29 -24.77 19.06
CA ARG A 93 -13.34 -24.38 20.01
C ARG A 93 -13.69 -22.91 19.77
N LEU A 94 -14.90 -22.66 19.30
CA LEU A 94 -15.46 -21.32 19.19
C LEU A 94 -15.99 -20.87 20.55
N ARG A 95 -15.69 -19.62 20.94
CA ARG A 95 -16.18 -18.97 22.16
C ARG A 95 -17.39 -18.12 21.82
N LEU A 96 -18.57 -18.73 21.95
CA LEU A 96 -19.86 -18.08 21.78
C LEU A 96 -20.33 -17.56 23.15
N HIS A 97 -20.94 -16.38 23.16
CA HIS A 97 -21.56 -15.74 24.32
C HIS A 97 -23.07 -15.68 24.15
N GLU A 98 -23.80 -15.40 25.22
CA GLU A 98 -25.28 -15.40 25.22
C GLU A 98 -25.87 -14.42 24.20
N GLN A 99 -25.16 -13.33 23.92
CA GLN A 99 -25.61 -12.27 23.02
C GLN A 99 -25.13 -12.44 21.57
N THR A 100 -24.41 -13.52 21.25
CA THR A 100 -23.97 -13.75 19.86
C THR A 100 -25.17 -14.11 19.00
N GLU A 101 -25.39 -13.36 17.93
CA GLU A 101 -26.46 -13.66 16.98
C GLU A 101 -26.05 -14.90 16.18
N LEU A 102 -26.70 -16.03 16.48
CA LEU A 102 -26.61 -17.25 15.68
C LEU A 102 -27.47 -17.02 14.44
N GLY A 103 -26.85 -16.64 13.32
CA GLY A 103 -27.57 -16.42 12.07
C GLY A 103 -28.36 -17.67 11.65
N SER A 104 -29.57 -17.47 11.12
CA SER A 104 -30.31 -18.54 10.46
C SER A 104 -29.61 -18.91 9.15
N ASN A 105 -29.35 -20.21 8.93
CA ASN A 105 -28.65 -20.72 7.74
C ASN A 105 -29.34 -20.35 6.41
N ASP A 106 -30.60 -19.93 6.44
CA ASP A 106 -31.36 -19.51 5.25
C ASP A 106 -30.81 -18.23 4.60
N SER A 107 -30.19 -17.36 5.38
CA SER A 107 -29.58 -16.10 4.90
C SER A 107 -28.34 -16.33 4.03
N ILE A 108 -27.64 -17.46 4.22
CA ILE A 108 -26.43 -17.83 3.47
C ILE A 108 -26.80 -18.49 2.13
N LYS A 109 -27.92 -19.23 2.09
CA LYS A 109 -28.39 -19.91 0.88
C LYS A 109 -28.95 -18.94 -0.15
N ASN A 110 -29.58 -17.85 0.30
CA ASN A 110 -30.20 -16.84 -0.56
C ASN A 110 -29.46 -15.50 -0.51
N LEU A 111 -28.13 -15.54 -0.62
CA LEU A 111 -27.36 -14.32 -0.82
C LEU A 111 -27.71 -13.72 -2.19
N PRO A 112 -28.11 -12.43 -2.28
CA PRO A 112 -28.16 -11.78 -3.58
C PRO A 112 -26.78 -11.91 -4.22
N PRO A 113 -26.68 -12.22 -5.53
CA PRO A 113 -25.41 -12.43 -6.19
C PRO A 113 -24.53 -11.21 -5.93
N ALA A 114 -23.41 -11.43 -5.23
CA ALA A 114 -22.45 -10.37 -4.93
C ALA A 114 -22.20 -9.59 -6.22
N LYS A 115 -22.39 -8.26 -6.18
CA LYS A 115 -22.15 -7.39 -7.33
C LYS A 115 -20.73 -7.68 -7.81
N LYS A 116 -20.62 -8.43 -8.91
CA LYS A 116 -19.34 -8.76 -9.53
C LYS A 116 -18.72 -7.41 -9.87
N SER A 117 -17.69 -7.02 -9.12
CA SER A 117 -16.81 -5.90 -9.47
C SER A 117 -15.93 -6.33 -10.64
N ARG A 118 -16.57 -6.69 -11.75
CA ARG A 118 -15.99 -6.77 -13.08
C ARG A 118 -16.82 -5.76 -13.87
N SER A 119 -16.17 -4.65 -14.21
CA SER A 119 -16.67 -3.57 -15.07
C SER A 119 -17.97 -2.91 -14.63
N GLY A 120 -17.86 -1.79 -13.90
CA GLY A 120 -18.97 -0.90 -13.63
C GLY A 120 -18.61 0.02 -12.47
N ALA A 121 -18.07 1.19 -12.80
CA ALA A 121 -17.87 2.26 -11.82
C ALA A 121 -19.25 2.72 -11.34
N THR A 122 -19.66 2.27 -10.15
CA THR A 122 -20.56 3.07 -9.33
C THR A 122 -19.71 4.22 -8.81
N SER A 123 -20.03 5.44 -9.22
CA SER A 123 -19.42 6.66 -8.72
C SER A 123 -19.78 6.83 -7.24
N GLU A 124 -19.02 6.17 -6.37
CA GLU A 124 -18.86 6.66 -5.00
C GLU A 124 -18.38 8.10 -5.09
N PRO A 125 -18.95 9.04 -4.31
CA PRO A 125 -18.47 10.41 -4.29
C PRO A 125 -16.98 10.39 -3.98
N VAL A 126 -16.20 11.01 -4.86
CA VAL A 126 -14.75 11.10 -4.74
C VAL A 126 -14.45 11.82 -3.43
N VAL A 127 -14.14 11.05 -2.38
CA VAL A 127 -13.55 11.60 -1.16
C VAL A 127 -12.32 12.39 -1.60
N PRO A 128 -12.21 13.69 -1.25
CA PRO A 128 -11.05 14.49 -1.61
C PRO A 128 -9.78 13.74 -1.22
N LEU A 129 -8.96 13.43 -2.23
CA LEU A 129 -7.78 12.61 -2.05
C LEU A 129 -6.82 13.36 -1.11
N ASP A 130 -6.49 12.77 0.04
CA ASP A 130 -5.50 13.33 0.96
C ASP A 130 -4.21 13.67 0.20
N PRO A 131 -3.73 14.93 0.25
CA PRO A 131 -2.54 15.37 -0.49
C PRO A 131 -1.24 14.70 -0.01
N GLN A 132 -1.31 13.96 1.09
CA GLN A 132 -0.22 13.19 1.69
C GLN A 132 -0.33 11.67 1.42
N SER A 133 -1.35 11.21 0.69
CA SER A 133 -1.50 9.79 0.39
C SER A 133 -0.40 9.32 -0.55
N THR A 134 0.37 8.31 -0.13
CA THR A 134 1.36 7.67 -1.01
C THR A 134 0.64 7.11 -2.24
N PRO A 135 1.13 7.38 -3.47
CA PRO A 135 0.46 6.94 -4.67
C PRO A 135 0.35 5.42 -4.66
N ARG A 136 -0.89 4.91 -4.69
CA ARG A 136 -1.15 3.47 -4.72
C ARG A 136 -0.41 2.85 -5.90
N PRO A 137 0.25 1.70 -5.73
CA PRO A 137 1.00 1.08 -6.81
C PRO A 137 0.06 0.71 -7.96
N MET A 138 0.18 1.43 -9.08
CA MET A 138 -0.60 1.20 -10.28
C MET A 138 -0.15 -0.07 -11.00
N TYR A 139 -1.09 -0.81 -11.59
CA TYR A 139 -0.76 -1.92 -12.49
C TYR A 139 -0.01 -1.41 -13.72
N TYR A 140 0.89 -2.24 -14.28
CA TYR A 140 1.71 -1.86 -15.45
C TYR A 140 0.89 -1.37 -16.65
N SER A 141 -0.33 -1.89 -16.86
CA SER A 141 -1.25 -1.41 -17.90
C SER A 141 -1.70 0.03 -17.68
N ALA A 142 -1.99 0.41 -16.43
CA ALA A 142 -2.38 1.77 -16.06
C ALA A 142 -1.19 2.73 -16.17
N LEU A 143 0.00 2.33 -15.71
CA LEU A 143 1.24 3.08 -15.90
C LEU A 143 1.55 3.33 -17.38
N LYS A 144 1.33 2.32 -18.24
CA LYS A 144 1.54 2.45 -19.71
C LYS A 144 0.60 3.49 -20.33
N ARG A 145 -0.68 3.52 -19.90
CA ARG A 145 -1.66 4.50 -20.39
C ARG A 145 -1.28 5.91 -19.93
N ALA A 146 -0.91 6.09 -18.67
CA ALA A 146 -0.48 7.37 -18.13
C ALA A 146 0.82 7.88 -18.77
N HIS A 147 1.82 7.02 -18.99
CA HIS A 147 3.06 7.39 -19.69
C HIS A 147 2.78 7.85 -21.14
N SER A 148 1.74 7.34 -21.80
CA SER A 148 1.38 7.77 -23.15
C SER A 148 0.86 9.21 -23.21
N GLN A 149 0.37 9.75 -22.09
CA GLN A 149 -0.21 11.09 -22.00
C GLN A 149 0.80 12.12 -21.44
N ARG A 150 2.05 11.73 -21.19
CA ARG A 150 3.06 12.62 -20.60
C ARG A 150 3.49 13.72 -21.56
N SER A 151 3.76 14.91 -21.04
CA SER A 151 4.42 15.98 -21.77
C SER A 151 5.93 15.75 -21.74
N VAL A 152 6.57 15.71 -22.90
CA VAL A 152 8.03 15.65 -22.99
C VAL A 152 8.54 17.09 -23.11
N PRO A 153 9.27 17.62 -22.12
CA PRO A 153 9.82 18.96 -22.24
C PRO A 153 10.82 19.02 -23.40
N MET A 154 10.62 19.98 -24.31
CA MET A 154 11.57 20.24 -25.40
C MET A 154 12.81 20.93 -24.84
N LEU A 155 13.99 20.37 -25.13
CA LEU A 155 15.26 20.94 -24.72
C LEU A 155 15.71 21.96 -25.78
N LYS A 156 15.68 23.25 -25.46
CA LYS A 156 16.24 24.31 -26.31
C LYS A 156 17.74 24.42 -26.05
N GLU A 157 18.53 24.65 -27.09
CA GLU A 157 19.99 24.76 -26.94
C GLU A 157 20.41 26.05 -26.21
N GLU A 158 19.60 27.10 -26.28
CA GLU A 158 19.82 28.41 -25.63
C GLU A 158 19.81 28.35 -24.10
N ASP A 159 19.08 27.40 -23.54
CA ASP A 159 18.88 27.20 -22.09
C ASP A 159 19.97 26.35 -21.44
N ILE A 160 20.97 25.89 -22.22
CA ILE A 160 22.03 24.99 -21.78
C ILE A 160 23.36 25.73 -21.73
N GLU A 161 24.05 25.64 -20.60
CA GLU A 161 25.46 26.01 -20.49
C GLU A 161 26.31 24.75 -20.59
N GLU A 162 27.22 24.72 -21.55
CA GLU A 162 28.16 23.63 -21.73
C GLU A 162 29.54 24.03 -21.21
N THR A 163 30.12 23.21 -20.33
CA THR A 163 31.48 23.41 -19.79
C THR A 163 32.28 22.12 -19.96
N PHE A 164 33.56 22.26 -20.32
CA PHE A 164 34.47 21.14 -20.53
C PHE A 164 35.48 21.11 -19.39
N VAL A 165 35.64 19.94 -18.78
CA VAL A 165 36.53 19.75 -17.63
C VAL A 165 37.47 18.59 -17.91
N ARG A 166 38.66 18.63 -17.31
CA ARG A 166 39.58 17.49 -17.29
C ARG A 166 39.02 16.40 -16.38
N GLY A 167 38.99 15.17 -16.87
CA GLY A 167 38.51 14.04 -16.07
C GLY A 167 39.40 13.82 -14.85
N ARG A 168 38.78 13.66 -13.67
CA ARG A 168 39.47 13.23 -12.43
C ARG A 168 39.29 11.74 -12.24
N LEU A 169 39.88 10.93 -13.12
CA LEU A 169 39.81 9.47 -13.04
C LEU A 169 41.23 8.89 -13.03
N ASP A 170 41.42 7.80 -12.28
CA ASP A 170 42.66 6.98 -12.24
C ASP A 170 42.89 6.19 -13.56
N GLY A 171 42.47 6.76 -14.69
CA GLY A 171 42.68 6.24 -16.03
C GLY A 171 43.97 6.79 -16.63
N GLY A 172 44.63 6.01 -17.47
CA GLY A 172 45.97 6.29 -18.02
C GLY A 172 46.16 7.69 -18.66
N GLN A 173 47.41 8.02 -18.98
CA GLN A 173 47.88 9.37 -19.35
C GLN A 173 46.98 10.18 -20.31
N SER A 174 46.24 9.52 -21.21
CA SER A 174 45.33 10.17 -22.16
C SER A 174 44.12 10.85 -21.51
N VAL A 175 43.60 10.30 -20.40
CA VAL A 175 42.40 10.82 -19.71
C VAL A 175 42.70 12.12 -18.95
N ASN A 176 43.88 12.21 -18.34
CA ASN A 176 44.29 13.37 -17.54
C ASN A 176 44.69 14.58 -18.40
N LYS A 177 45.10 14.34 -19.66
CA LYS A 177 45.54 15.39 -20.59
C LYS A 177 44.40 16.01 -21.40
N THR A 178 43.29 15.29 -21.58
CA THR A 178 42.23 15.70 -22.52
C THR A 178 40.98 16.20 -21.78
N GLU A 179 40.44 17.35 -22.20
CA GLU A 179 39.22 17.97 -21.67
C GLU A 179 37.95 17.31 -22.24
N ASN A 180 37.84 15.99 -22.07
CA ASN A 180 36.77 15.18 -22.64
C ASN A 180 35.53 15.03 -21.73
N ASN A 181 35.57 15.53 -20.49
CA ASN A 181 34.42 15.47 -19.58
C ASN A 181 33.50 16.65 -19.86
N VAL A 182 32.27 16.35 -20.29
CA VAL A 182 31.27 17.36 -20.65
C VAL A 182 30.35 17.55 -19.45
N GLN A 183 30.24 18.78 -18.98
CA GLN A 183 29.28 19.20 -17.96
C GLN A 183 28.24 20.13 -18.58
N LEU A 184 26.97 19.74 -18.48
CA LEU A 184 25.84 20.53 -18.94
C LEU A 184 25.06 21.05 -17.73
N LEU A 185 24.70 22.33 -17.75
CA LEU A 185 23.79 22.97 -16.80
C LEU A 185 22.57 23.48 -17.56
N HIS A 186 21.37 23.09 -17.11
CA HIS A 186 20.14 23.68 -17.62
C HIS A 186 19.76 24.88 -16.77
N LYS A 187 19.88 26.09 -17.32
CA LYS A 187 19.69 27.37 -16.60
C LYS A 187 18.35 27.45 -15.85
N PRO A 188 17.18 27.14 -16.46
CA PRO A 188 15.90 27.39 -15.79
C PRO A 188 15.57 26.37 -14.69
N THR A 189 16.13 25.15 -14.73
CA THR A 189 15.87 24.13 -13.68
C THR A 189 17.05 23.91 -12.73
N GLY A 190 18.22 24.48 -13.02
CA GLY A 190 19.44 24.31 -12.22
C GLY A 190 20.03 22.89 -12.24
N ILE A 191 19.56 21.99 -13.12
CA ILE A 191 20.05 20.60 -13.16
C ILE A 191 21.41 20.55 -13.85
N ARG A 192 22.38 19.95 -13.15
CA ARG A 192 23.72 19.66 -13.69
C ARG A 192 23.87 18.18 -14.05
N VAL A 193 24.47 17.90 -15.20
CA VAL A 193 24.82 16.56 -15.67
C VAL A 193 26.25 16.55 -16.14
N SER A 194 27.06 15.62 -15.64
CA SER A 194 28.40 15.33 -16.15
C SER A 194 28.40 14.00 -16.90
N CYS A 195 29.07 13.92 -18.04
CA CYS A 195 29.24 12.68 -18.79
C CYS A 195 30.70 12.51 -19.23
N GLN A 196 31.25 11.33 -18.92
CA GLN A 196 32.58 10.90 -19.34
C GLN A 196 32.54 9.39 -19.62
N GLU A 197 31.95 9.00 -20.75
CA GLU A 197 31.77 7.58 -21.09
C GLU A 197 32.77 7.11 -22.16
N SER A 198 33.16 8.01 -23.08
CA SER A 198 34.08 7.69 -24.17
C SER A 198 35.23 8.68 -24.27
N ARG A 199 36.24 8.34 -25.07
CA ARG A 199 37.34 9.25 -25.45
C ARG A 199 36.94 10.35 -26.46
N SER A 200 35.72 10.30 -27.00
CA SER A 200 35.24 11.24 -28.01
C SER A 200 34.34 12.31 -27.38
N LEU A 201 34.72 13.58 -27.52
CA LEU A 201 33.98 14.71 -27.01
C LEU A 201 32.58 14.83 -27.62
N ALA A 202 32.44 14.59 -28.93
CA ALA A 202 31.14 14.66 -29.63
C ALA A 202 30.15 13.60 -29.10
N LEU A 203 30.64 12.38 -28.85
CA LEU A 203 29.84 11.30 -28.28
C LEU A 203 29.42 11.66 -26.85
N ASN A 204 30.35 12.17 -26.03
CA ASN A 204 30.06 12.61 -24.66
C ASN A 204 29.06 13.77 -24.62
N ARG A 205 29.12 14.74 -25.55
CA ARG A 205 28.11 15.82 -25.67
C ARG A 205 26.72 15.25 -25.95
N ARG A 206 26.61 14.32 -26.91
CA ARG A 206 25.32 13.70 -27.25
C ARG A 206 24.73 12.90 -26.08
N LEU A 207 25.58 12.16 -25.36
CA LEU A 207 25.17 11.40 -24.19
C LEU A 207 24.76 12.33 -23.03
N ALA A 208 25.53 13.39 -22.77
CA ALA A 208 25.20 14.37 -21.75
C ALA A 208 23.82 15.01 -22.02
N ARG A 209 23.52 15.39 -23.28
CA ARG A 209 22.21 15.93 -23.67
C ARG A 209 21.07 14.93 -23.46
N ARG A 210 21.31 13.65 -23.78
CA ARG A 210 20.33 12.57 -23.54
C ARG A 210 20.05 12.43 -22.04
N SER A 211 21.09 12.36 -21.22
CA SER A 211 20.97 12.24 -19.77
C SER A 211 20.30 13.47 -19.13
N LEU A 212 20.57 14.67 -19.64
CA LEU A 212 19.89 15.90 -19.21
C LEU A 212 18.39 15.86 -19.53
N ALA A 213 18.01 15.42 -20.73
CA ALA A 213 16.62 15.27 -21.13
C ALA A 213 15.89 14.20 -20.27
N GLU A 214 16.55 13.11 -19.89
CA GLU A 214 15.99 12.09 -19.01
C GLU A 214 15.75 12.60 -17.59
N LYS A 215 16.67 13.40 -17.03
CA LYS A 215 16.48 14.04 -15.73
C LYS A 215 15.37 15.10 -15.75
N LEU A 216 15.26 15.87 -16.82
CA LEU A 216 14.16 16.84 -16.98
C LEU A 216 12.80 16.15 -17.08
N ASP A 217 12.74 15.00 -17.76
CA ASP A 217 11.53 14.19 -17.84
C ASP A 217 11.12 13.63 -16.46
N GLN A 218 12.08 13.23 -15.62
CA GLN A 218 11.78 12.81 -14.24
C GLN A 218 11.21 13.93 -13.38
N LEU A 219 11.72 15.15 -13.54
CA LEU A 219 11.25 16.32 -12.80
C LEU A 219 9.84 16.73 -13.27
N ALA A 220 9.60 16.74 -14.57
CA ALA A 220 8.29 17.09 -15.13
C ALA A 220 7.22 16.02 -14.87
N ASN A 221 7.59 14.74 -14.85
CA ASN A 221 6.67 13.61 -14.76
C ASN A 221 7.09 12.61 -13.66
N PRO A 222 6.87 12.92 -12.36
CA PRO A 222 7.26 12.03 -11.27
C PRO A 222 6.54 10.68 -11.35
N GLY A 223 7.31 9.58 -11.37
CA GLY A 223 6.80 8.21 -11.44
C GLY A 223 6.29 7.75 -12.81
N LEU A 224 6.29 8.63 -13.82
CA LEU A 224 5.90 8.36 -15.20
C LEU A 224 7.08 8.52 -16.18
N SER A 225 8.30 8.70 -15.67
CA SER A 225 9.49 8.79 -16.49
C SER A 225 9.74 7.51 -17.29
N LYS A 226 10.44 7.65 -18.42
CA LYS A 226 10.91 6.51 -19.24
C LYS A 226 11.68 5.47 -18.42
N GLU A 227 12.50 5.90 -17.45
CA GLU A 227 13.25 5.00 -16.59
C GLU A 227 12.35 4.20 -15.65
N ASP A 228 11.38 4.88 -15.03
CA ASP A 228 10.43 4.25 -14.12
C ASP A 228 9.55 3.24 -14.85
N MET A 229 9.18 3.52 -16.10
CA MET A 229 8.49 2.57 -16.97
C MET A 229 9.34 1.33 -17.29
N LYS A 230 10.65 1.50 -17.54
CA LYS A 230 11.58 0.36 -17.74
C LYS A 230 11.65 -0.50 -16.47
N LYS A 231 11.81 0.14 -15.30
CA LYS A 231 11.82 -0.54 -13.99
C LYS A 231 10.49 -1.27 -13.73
N ALA A 232 9.36 -0.63 -13.99
CA ALA A 232 8.02 -1.22 -13.85
C ALA A 232 7.83 -2.43 -14.79
N LYS A 233 8.31 -2.34 -16.03
CA LYS A 233 8.29 -3.46 -16.99
C LYS A 233 9.13 -4.64 -16.52
N GLN A 234 10.30 -4.38 -15.95
CA GLN A 234 11.18 -5.42 -15.38
C GLN A 234 10.50 -6.10 -14.19
N ARG A 235 9.94 -5.34 -13.24
CA ARG A 235 9.19 -5.87 -12.10
C ARG A 235 8.02 -6.76 -12.54
N GLU A 236 7.26 -6.34 -13.56
CA GLU A 236 6.14 -7.14 -14.10
C GLU A 236 6.63 -8.44 -14.76
N ARG A 237 7.75 -8.40 -15.49
CA ARG A 237 8.37 -9.60 -16.07
C ARG A 237 8.82 -10.58 -15.00
N GLU A 238 9.46 -10.09 -13.94
CA GLU A 238 9.91 -10.90 -12.82
C GLU A 238 8.73 -11.51 -12.05
N ARG A 239 7.68 -10.72 -11.79
CA ARG A 239 6.43 -11.21 -11.17
C ARG A 239 5.81 -12.34 -11.99
N ARG A 240 5.76 -12.21 -13.31
CA ARG A 240 5.26 -13.26 -14.21
C ARG A 240 6.13 -14.52 -14.15
N ARG A 241 7.46 -14.38 -14.15
CA ARG A 241 8.40 -15.50 -14.00
C ARG A 241 8.19 -16.22 -12.67
N ARG A 242 8.12 -15.50 -11.55
CA ARG A 242 7.88 -16.05 -10.21
C ARG A 242 6.54 -16.78 -10.11
N LYS A 243 5.47 -16.23 -10.68
CA LYS A 243 4.16 -16.89 -10.74
C LYS A 243 4.20 -18.19 -11.53
N LYS A 244 4.86 -18.20 -12.70
CA LYS A 244 5.02 -19.42 -13.51
C LYS A 244 5.84 -20.49 -12.77
N ALA A 245 6.93 -20.10 -12.12
CA ALA A 245 7.75 -21.00 -11.32
C ALA A 245 6.96 -21.62 -10.15
N LYS A 246 6.20 -20.79 -9.40
CA LYS A 246 5.35 -21.28 -8.30
C LYS A 246 4.26 -22.25 -8.81
N LYS A 247 3.63 -21.95 -9.95
CA LYS A 247 2.63 -22.85 -10.55
C LYS A 247 3.26 -24.18 -10.95
N LYS A 248 4.44 -24.17 -11.58
CA LYS A 248 5.18 -25.39 -11.97
C LYS A 248 5.58 -26.23 -10.76
N ALA A 249 6.02 -25.60 -9.67
CA ALA A 249 6.35 -26.29 -8.43
C ALA A 249 5.11 -26.96 -7.80
N LEU A 250 3.99 -26.24 -7.75
CA LEU A 250 2.72 -26.76 -7.22
C LEU A 250 2.20 -27.95 -8.04
N THR A 251 2.29 -27.89 -9.38
CA THR A 251 1.90 -29.01 -10.24
C THR A 251 2.82 -30.22 -10.08
N LYS A 252 4.12 -30.01 -9.81
CA LYS A 252 5.07 -31.10 -9.58
C LYS A 252 4.76 -31.82 -8.26
N GLN A 253 4.55 -31.07 -7.19
CA GLN A 253 4.18 -31.62 -5.88
C GLN A 253 2.88 -32.42 -5.95
N LYS A 254 1.89 -31.93 -6.71
CA LYS A 254 0.61 -32.63 -6.88
C LYS A 254 0.75 -33.95 -7.66
N GLY A 255 1.61 -33.98 -8.68
CA GLY A 255 1.90 -35.22 -9.41
C GLY A 255 2.72 -36.24 -8.61
N GLU A 256 3.62 -35.77 -7.74
CA GLU A 256 4.38 -36.64 -6.83
C GLU A 256 3.48 -37.25 -5.74
N SER A 257 2.48 -36.52 -5.25
CA SER A 257 1.51 -37.07 -4.29
C SER A 257 0.48 -38.03 -4.89
N GLU A 258 0.22 -37.97 -6.20
CA GLU A 258 -0.74 -38.85 -6.89
C GLU A 258 -0.08 -40.14 -7.43
N GLY A 259 1.26 -40.22 -7.47
CA GLY A 259 2.00 -41.40 -7.94
C GLY A 259 2.51 -42.33 -6.83
N ASP A 260 2.30 -41.98 -5.56
CA ASP A 260 2.77 -42.70 -4.37
C ASP A 260 1.59 -43.27 -3.54
N SER A 261 0.41 -43.40 -4.18
CA SER A 261 -0.83 -44.01 -3.66
C SER A 261 -1.38 -45.00 -4.68
#